data_AF-A0A830CNP9-F1
#
_entry.id   AF-A0A830CNP9-F1
#
_cell.length_a   1.000
_cell.length_b   1.000
_cell.length_c   1.000
_cell.angle_alpha   90.00
_cell.angle_beta   90.00
_cell.angle_gamma   90.00
#
_symmetry.space_group_name_H-M   'P 1'
#
loop_
_entity.id
_entity.type
_entity.pdbx_description
1 polymer ?
#
loop_
_entity_poly.entity_id
_entity_poly.type
_entity_poly.pdbx_seq_one_letter_code
_entity_poly.pdbx_strand_id
1 'polypeptide(L)'
;MFRSPVLVLLDDFAIKSSHSIFFKSLETRGFDLDFKLADDPKLALQRYGQYLYDAVICVLPNNRSIQQALVIDHTSYAVLETEGDHTLISSDDFIQSEVILGSKKIEAPVLFKGIGHTINSANNLVLKVLSASPAAYSANPKSKLSTPPTLTGTGVSLVSVVQVYQSSQFPPKLANACLGKKQCSYSDIWLTEHVQQPAVNVQHHKVGEKDEPSMYRIKDDLDYSVEVYEWSGKSWEPYVADDLQIQFYMMSPYVLKTMSTDQKGLYYTSFKVPDVYGVFQFKIPVRPFRHNEYERFIPAAYPYYGSSFSMMAGFFVFTMVYLYTK
;
A
#
# COMPACT_ATOMS: atom_id res chain seq x y z
N MET A 1 -4.86 16.17 21.01
CA MET A 1 -5.75 15.62 19.97
C MET A 1 -6.63 14.59 20.65
N PHE A 2 -7.96 14.76 20.69
CA PHE A 2 -8.84 13.76 21.28
C PHE A 2 -8.95 12.60 20.30
N ARG A 3 -8.48 11.41 20.70
CA ARG A 3 -8.66 10.16 19.94
C ARG A 3 -10.13 9.76 20.06
N SER A 4 -10.81 9.44 18.96
CA SER A 4 -12.20 8.98 19.05
C SER A 4 -12.23 7.52 19.51
N PRO A 5 -13.30 7.08 20.21
CA PRO A 5 -13.40 5.70 20.65
C PRO A 5 -13.48 4.72 19.48
N VAL A 6 -13.18 3.46 19.77
CA VAL A 6 -13.40 2.32 18.89
C VAL A 6 -14.75 1.69 19.25
N LEU A 7 -15.63 1.57 18.27
CA LEU A 7 -16.93 0.94 18.43
C LEU A 7 -16.80 -0.58 18.38
N VAL A 8 -17.34 -1.29 19.37
CA VAL A 8 -17.46 -2.75 19.37
C VAL A 8 -18.93 -3.14 19.27
N LEU A 9 -19.32 -3.71 18.13
CA LEU A 9 -20.66 -4.23 17.88
C LEU A 9 -20.74 -5.71 18.24
N LEU A 10 -21.67 -6.03 19.14
CA LEU A 10 -21.94 -7.38 19.64
C LEU A 10 -23.40 -7.79 19.34
N ASP A 11 -23.65 -9.09 19.15
CA ASP A 11 -25.03 -9.62 19.20
C ASP A 11 -25.55 -9.74 20.64
N ASP A 12 -24.65 -10.00 21.59
CA ASP A 12 -24.96 -10.26 22.99
C ASP A 12 -23.80 -9.76 23.87
N PHE A 13 -24.12 -9.09 24.97
CA PHE A 13 -23.12 -8.65 25.95
C PHE A 13 -22.37 -9.81 26.62
N ALA A 14 -22.88 -11.05 26.59
CA ALA A 14 -22.13 -12.25 26.97
C ALA A 14 -20.86 -12.49 26.12
N ILE A 15 -20.76 -11.87 24.93
CA ILE A 15 -19.53 -11.90 24.13
C ILE A 15 -18.41 -11.08 24.81
N LYS A 16 -18.75 -9.99 25.53
CA LYS A 16 -17.78 -9.14 26.24
C LYS A 16 -17.06 -9.89 27.36
N SER A 17 -17.76 -10.76 28.11
CA SER A 17 -17.14 -11.57 29.16
C SER A 17 -16.32 -12.73 28.60
N SER A 18 -16.84 -13.45 27.60
CA SER A 18 -16.15 -14.59 26.98
C SER A 18 -14.87 -14.20 26.23
N HIS A 19 -14.83 -13.03 25.58
CA HIS A 19 -13.64 -12.52 24.88
C HIS A 19 -12.91 -11.44 25.69
N SER A 20 -13.07 -11.43 27.01
CA SER A 20 -12.51 -10.38 27.89
C SER A 20 -10.99 -10.27 27.86
N ILE A 21 -10.24 -11.35 27.58
CA ILE A 21 -8.77 -11.32 27.38
C ILE A 21 -8.41 -10.44 26.17
N PHE A 22 -9.14 -10.61 25.06
CA PHE A 22 -8.92 -9.85 23.83
C PHE A 22 -9.23 -8.36 24.03
N PHE A 23 -10.41 -8.04 24.59
CA PHE A 23 -10.79 -6.65 24.82
C PHE A 23 -9.86 -5.93 25.81
N LYS A 24 -9.43 -6.62 26.88
CA LYS A 24 -8.41 -6.08 27.79
C LYS A 24 -7.06 -5.84 27.09
N SER A 25 -6.67 -6.66 26.12
CA SER A 25 -5.45 -6.42 25.32
C SER A 25 -5.55 -5.14 24.50
N LEU A 26 -6.73 -4.82 23.95
CA LEU A 26 -6.96 -3.54 23.26
C LEU A 26 -6.97 -2.35 24.24
N GLU A 27 -7.61 -2.49 25.39
CA GLU A 27 -7.62 -1.47 26.45
C GLU A 27 -6.20 -1.17 26.95
N THR A 28 -5.35 -2.19 27.17
CA THR A 28 -3.94 -1.99 27.57
C THR A 28 -3.06 -1.41 26.46
N ARG A 29 -3.43 -1.59 25.18
CA ARG A 29 -2.82 -0.90 24.03
C ARG A 29 -3.31 0.57 23.87
N GLY A 30 -4.16 1.07 24.77
CA GLY A 30 -4.61 2.47 24.80
C GLY A 30 -5.73 2.80 23.81
N PHE A 31 -6.58 1.82 23.49
CA PHE A 31 -7.84 2.04 22.77
C PHE A 31 -9.01 2.16 23.74
N ASP A 32 -9.81 3.22 23.59
CA ASP A 32 -11.08 3.38 24.30
C ASP A 32 -12.18 2.59 23.55
N LEU A 33 -12.93 1.74 24.25
CA LEU A 33 -13.86 0.77 23.66
C LEU A 33 -15.32 1.07 24.04
N ASP A 34 -16.13 1.53 23.08
CA ASP A 34 -17.58 1.71 23.23
C ASP A 34 -18.32 0.45 22.77
N PHE A 35 -18.99 -0.25 23.70
CA PHE A 35 -19.67 -1.53 23.41
C PHE A 35 -21.15 -1.32 23.17
N LYS A 36 -21.63 -1.70 21.98
CA LYS A 36 -23.05 -1.59 21.59
C LYS A 36 -23.60 -2.87 21.01
N LEU A 37 -24.91 -3.05 21.12
CA LEU A 37 -25.62 -4.11 20.40
C LEU A 37 -25.79 -3.73 18.93
N ALA A 38 -25.68 -4.70 18.03
CA ALA A 38 -25.95 -4.49 16.61
C ALA A 38 -27.40 -4.04 16.33
N ASP A 39 -28.34 -4.46 17.16
CA ASP A 39 -29.77 -4.13 17.06
C ASP A 39 -30.15 -2.82 17.79
N ASP A 40 -29.21 -2.03 18.34
CA ASP A 40 -29.52 -0.78 19.05
C ASP A 40 -30.02 0.32 18.08
N PRO A 41 -31.29 0.77 18.16
CA PRO A 41 -31.82 1.82 17.29
C PRO A 41 -31.18 3.21 17.53
N LYS A 42 -30.38 3.38 18.58
CA LYS A 42 -29.61 4.61 18.85
C LYS A 42 -28.21 4.59 18.23
N LEU A 43 -27.83 3.49 17.59
CA LEU A 43 -26.53 3.37 16.93
C LEU A 43 -26.44 4.34 15.74
N ALA A 44 -25.44 5.23 15.80
CA ALA A 44 -25.10 6.14 14.72
C ALA A 44 -23.57 6.16 14.57
N LEU A 45 -23.07 6.01 13.35
CA LEU A 45 -21.63 6.09 13.05
C LEU A 45 -21.17 7.53 12.75
N GLN A 46 -22.11 8.40 12.35
CA GLN A 46 -21.86 9.77 11.93
C GLN A 46 -22.94 10.69 12.53
N ARG A 47 -22.56 11.91 12.92
CA ARG A 47 -23.47 13.00 13.27
C ARG A 47 -22.94 14.32 12.70
N TYR A 48 -23.82 15.13 12.13
CA TYR A 48 -23.48 16.44 11.54
C TYR A 48 -22.28 16.38 10.56
N GLY A 49 -22.17 15.31 9.78
CA GLY A 49 -21.08 15.07 8.83
C GLY A 49 -19.78 14.52 9.44
N GLN A 50 -19.64 14.49 10.77
CA GLN A 50 -18.45 13.96 11.46
C GLN A 50 -18.64 12.50 11.89
N TYR A 51 -17.61 11.68 11.67
CA TYR A 51 -17.56 10.30 12.20
C TYR A 51 -17.39 10.34 13.72
N LEU A 52 -18.12 9.50 14.44
CA LEU A 52 -18.09 9.43 15.90
C LEU A 52 -17.04 8.44 16.46
N TYR A 53 -16.51 7.56 15.59
CA TYR A 53 -15.64 6.47 15.97
C TYR A 53 -14.46 6.38 15.02
N ASP A 54 -13.29 6.01 15.54
CA ASP A 54 -12.10 5.86 14.71
C ASP A 54 -12.03 4.49 14.03
N ALA A 55 -12.45 3.42 14.71
CA ALA A 55 -12.57 2.09 14.15
C ALA A 55 -13.86 1.40 14.61
N VAL A 56 -14.26 0.34 13.90
CA VAL A 56 -15.42 -0.50 14.22
C VAL A 56 -14.99 -1.97 14.24
N ILE A 57 -15.33 -2.69 15.30
CA ILE A 57 -15.12 -4.13 15.48
C ILE A 57 -16.49 -4.81 15.49
N CYS A 58 -16.74 -5.71 14.56
CA CYS A 58 -17.99 -6.47 14.49
C CYS A 58 -17.76 -7.91 14.98
N VAL A 59 -18.38 -8.29 16.11
CA VAL A 59 -18.35 -9.67 16.63
C VAL A 59 -19.78 -10.20 16.68
N LEU A 60 -20.29 -10.56 15.50
CA LEU A 60 -21.70 -10.86 15.24
C LEU A 60 -21.91 -12.34 14.83
N PRO A 61 -21.78 -13.31 15.75
CA PRO A 61 -21.96 -14.72 15.43
C PRO A 61 -23.37 -15.09 14.96
N ASN A 62 -24.42 -14.64 15.63
CA ASN A 62 -25.75 -15.23 15.59
C ASN A 62 -26.64 -14.80 14.43
N ASN A 63 -26.09 -14.11 13.42
CA ASN A 63 -26.82 -13.79 12.20
C ASN A 63 -27.33 -15.10 11.52
N ARG A 64 -28.67 -15.22 11.44
CA ARG A 64 -29.37 -16.50 11.26
C ARG A 64 -29.19 -17.12 9.86
N SER A 65 -28.79 -16.32 8.88
CA SER A 65 -28.55 -16.73 7.49
C SER A 65 -27.21 -17.44 7.27
N ILE A 66 -26.23 -17.26 8.17
CA ILE A 66 -24.82 -17.57 7.89
C ILE A 66 -24.41 -18.99 8.33
N GLN A 67 -25.19 -19.65 9.20
CA GLN A 67 -24.74 -20.86 9.94
C GLN A 67 -24.74 -22.19 9.17
N GLN A 68 -24.82 -22.19 7.83
CA GLN A 68 -25.04 -23.41 7.06
C GLN A 68 -23.77 -24.15 6.63
N ALA A 69 -22.63 -23.49 6.47
CA ALA A 69 -21.37 -24.15 6.08
C ALA A 69 -20.29 -23.94 7.15
N LEU A 70 -19.55 -25.01 7.47
CA LEU A 70 -18.34 -24.97 8.29
C LEU A 70 -17.17 -25.56 7.51
N VAL A 71 -15.95 -25.18 7.87
CA VAL A 71 -14.75 -25.87 7.39
C VAL A 71 -14.59 -27.18 8.14
N ILE A 72 -14.29 -28.24 7.40
CA ILE A 72 -14.12 -29.61 7.88
C ILE A 72 -12.77 -30.11 7.36
N ASP A 73 -11.97 -30.73 8.23
CA ASP A 73 -10.75 -31.45 7.87
C ASP A 73 -10.72 -32.78 8.64
N HIS A 74 -10.43 -33.89 7.94
CA HIS A 74 -10.36 -35.23 8.52
C HIS A 74 -8.93 -35.67 8.86
N THR A 75 -7.94 -34.83 8.57
CA THR A 75 -6.51 -35.07 8.79
C THR A 75 -5.94 -34.16 9.87
N SER A 76 -6.24 -32.86 9.82
CA SER A 76 -5.71 -31.84 10.72
C SER A 76 -6.83 -31.22 11.57
N TYR A 77 -7.42 -32.02 12.46
CA TYR A 77 -8.45 -31.58 13.41
C TYR A 77 -8.04 -31.81 14.86
N ALA A 78 -8.52 -30.98 15.76
CA ALA A 78 -8.35 -31.19 17.19
C ALA A 78 -9.40 -32.17 17.70
N VAL A 79 -8.95 -33.32 18.22
CA VAL A 79 -9.81 -34.32 18.84
C VAL A 79 -10.37 -33.78 20.15
N LEU A 80 -11.63 -33.35 20.15
CA LEU A 80 -12.43 -33.28 21.38
C LEU A 80 -12.91 -34.69 21.76
N GLU A 81 -13.21 -34.88 23.04
CA GLU A 81 -13.67 -36.15 23.63
C GLU A 81 -14.97 -36.72 22.99
N THR A 82 -15.66 -35.94 22.17
CA THR A 82 -16.83 -36.35 21.37
C THR A 82 -16.39 -36.77 19.96
N GLU A 83 -16.45 -38.07 19.67
CA GLU A 83 -16.22 -38.62 18.31
C GLU A 83 -17.10 -37.92 17.26
N GLY A 84 -16.48 -37.53 16.12
CA GLY A 84 -17.17 -37.09 14.90
C GLY A 84 -17.17 -35.58 14.61
N ASP A 85 -16.75 -34.73 15.54
CA ASP A 85 -16.83 -33.26 15.37
C ASP A 85 -15.60 -32.66 14.65
N HIS A 86 -15.33 -33.11 13.40
CA HIS A 86 -14.20 -32.71 12.53
C HIS A 86 -14.26 -31.24 12.03
N THR A 87 -14.87 -30.36 12.82
CA THR A 87 -15.15 -28.94 12.52
C THR A 87 -14.25 -27.97 13.29
N LEU A 88 -13.45 -28.46 14.25
CA LEU A 88 -12.37 -27.71 14.89
C LEU A 88 -11.06 -28.09 14.21
N ILE A 89 -10.68 -27.33 13.20
CA ILE A 89 -9.49 -27.59 12.39
C ILE A 89 -8.25 -26.95 13.00
N SER A 90 -7.10 -27.54 12.72
CA SER A 90 -5.77 -27.05 13.10
C SER A 90 -5.08 -26.54 11.83
N SER A 91 -4.64 -25.28 11.81
CA SER A 91 -3.93 -24.69 10.66
C SER A 91 -2.67 -23.93 11.07
N ASP A 92 -1.65 -24.08 10.23
CA ASP A 92 -0.31 -23.50 10.33
C ASP A 92 0.12 -22.77 9.03
N ASP A 93 -0.71 -22.77 7.99
CA ASP A 93 -0.42 -22.10 6.71
C ASP A 93 -0.72 -20.59 6.78
N PHE A 94 0.23 -19.86 7.38
CA PHE A 94 0.21 -18.40 7.54
C PHE A 94 0.94 -17.67 6.40
N ILE A 95 0.53 -16.43 6.14
CA ILE A 95 1.26 -15.52 5.25
C ILE A 95 2.68 -15.22 5.77
N GLN A 96 3.67 -15.30 4.89
CA GLN A 96 5.06 -14.94 5.21
C GLN A 96 5.24 -13.40 5.21
N SER A 97 4.79 -12.74 6.27
CA SER A 97 4.94 -11.30 6.46
C SER A 97 5.13 -10.93 7.93
N GLU A 98 6.31 -10.42 8.28
CA GLU A 98 6.62 -9.95 9.64
C GLU A 98 5.82 -8.71 10.03
N VAL A 99 5.35 -7.92 9.06
CA VAL A 99 4.48 -6.75 9.28
C VAL A 99 3.07 -7.18 9.74
N ILE A 100 2.59 -8.34 9.29
CA ILE A 100 1.23 -8.85 9.58
C ILE A 100 1.22 -9.87 10.72
N LEU A 101 2.32 -10.61 10.96
CA LEU A 101 2.40 -11.58 12.07
C LEU A 101 3.23 -11.07 13.26
N GLY A 102 3.96 -9.96 13.10
CA GLY A 102 5.00 -9.53 14.02
C GLY A 102 6.28 -10.36 13.87
N SER A 103 7.33 -9.93 14.58
CA SER A 103 8.64 -10.60 14.59
C SER A 103 8.65 -11.94 15.36
N LYS A 104 7.63 -12.21 16.17
CA LYS A 104 7.51 -13.46 16.92
C LYS A 104 6.72 -14.48 16.12
N LYS A 105 7.43 -15.46 15.56
CA LYS A 105 6.81 -16.59 14.84
C LYS A 105 5.85 -17.35 15.75
N ILE A 106 4.70 -17.72 15.18
CA ILE A 106 3.70 -18.55 15.85
C ILE A 106 4.19 -20.01 15.73
N GLU A 107 4.77 -20.54 16.81
CA GLU A 107 5.39 -21.87 16.83
C GLU A 107 4.39 -23.04 16.95
N ALA A 108 3.14 -22.75 17.33
CA ALA A 108 2.09 -23.75 17.53
C ALA A 108 0.94 -23.52 16.53
N PRO A 109 0.34 -24.58 15.95
CA PRO A 109 -0.76 -24.43 15.01
C PRO A 109 -1.98 -23.81 15.69
N VAL A 110 -2.70 -22.96 14.95
CA VAL A 110 -3.89 -22.27 15.47
C VAL A 110 -5.14 -23.08 15.20
N LEU A 111 -5.95 -23.24 16.25
CA LEU A 111 -7.26 -23.84 16.14
C LEU A 111 -8.27 -22.85 15.57
N PHE A 112 -9.08 -23.30 14.62
CA PHE A 112 -10.15 -22.54 14.01
C PHE A 112 -11.44 -23.37 13.94
N LYS A 113 -12.56 -22.77 14.35
CA LYS A 113 -13.91 -23.28 14.09
C LYS A 113 -14.70 -22.16 13.45
N GLY A 114 -15.38 -22.45 12.34
CA GLY A 114 -16.08 -21.40 11.61
C GLY A 114 -16.23 -21.69 10.13
N ILE A 115 -16.44 -20.62 9.38
CA ILE A 115 -16.75 -20.62 7.97
C ILE A 115 -15.51 -20.21 7.21
N GLY A 116 -15.21 -20.92 6.13
CA GLY A 116 -14.16 -20.53 5.20
C GLY A 116 -14.76 -19.77 4.03
N HIS A 117 -14.07 -18.73 3.59
CA HIS A 117 -14.41 -17.96 2.39
C HIS A 117 -13.34 -18.18 1.31
N THR A 118 -13.63 -17.70 0.09
CA THR A 118 -12.66 -17.66 -1.01
C THR A 118 -12.28 -16.23 -1.33
N ILE A 119 -11.12 -16.06 -1.95
CA ILE A 119 -10.57 -14.77 -2.39
C ILE A 119 -10.38 -14.85 -3.90
N ASN A 120 -10.79 -13.81 -4.62
CA ASN A 120 -10.49 -13.70 -6.04
C ASN A 120 -8.99 -13.38 -6.23
N SER A 121 -8.22 -14.31 -6.80
CA SER A 121 -6.78 -14.13 -7.06
C SER A 121 -6.43 -12.95 -7.97
N ALA A 122 -7.40 -12.42 -8.73
CA ALA A 122 -7.21 -11.20 -9.53
C ALA A 122 -7.26 -9.90 -8.70
N ASN A 123 -7.64 -9.97 -7.42
CA ASN A 123 -7.73 -8.80 -6.55
C ASN A 123 -6.44 -8.62 -5.73
N ASN A 124 -5.65 -7.61 -6.07
CA ASN A 124 -4.39 -7.28 -5.41
C ASN A 124 -4.55 -6.61 -4.03
N LEU A 125 -5.78 -6.22 -3.64
CA LEU A 125 -6.07 -5.56 -2.37
C LEU A 125 -6.44 -6.54 -1.23
N VAL A 126 -6.65 -7.82 -1.53
CA VAL A 126 -7.09 -8.81 -0.54
C VAL A 126 -5.98 -9.81 -0.28
N LEU A 127 -5.53 -9.87 0.97
CA LEU A 127 -4.46 -10.75 1.43
C LEU A 127 -5.06 -11.91 2.24
N LYS A 128 -4.68 -13.14 1.89
CA LYS A 128 -4.93 -14.32 2.72
C LYS A 128 -3.92 -14.31 3.86
N VAL A 129 -4.38 -14.29 5.11
CA VAL A 129 -3.50 -14.33 6.30
C VAL A 129 -3.35 -15.75 6.84
N LEU A 130 -4.43 -16.53 6.77
CA LEU A 130 -4.46 -17.94 7.18
C LEU A 130 -5.28 -18.76 6.17
N SER A 131 -4.68 -19.80 5.59
CA SER A 131 -5.37 -20.81 4.77
C SER A 131 -5.94 -21.94 5.62
N ALA A 132 -6.79 -22.76 5.01
CA ALA A 132 -7.01 -24.13 5.49
C ALA A 132 -5.99 -25.11 4.85
N SER A 133 -5.85 -26.28 5.46
CA SER A 133 -5.04 -27.39 4.96
C SER A 133 -5.49 -27.86 3.56
N PRO A 134 -4.61 -28.46 2.74
CA PRO A 134 -4.97 -29.05 1.44
C PRO A 134 -6.08 -30.11 1.50
N ALA A 135 -6.32 -30.74 2.65
CA ALA A 135 -7.36 -31.74 2.86
C ALA A 135 -8.71 -31.16 3.32
N ALA A 136 -8.75 -29.88 3.70
CA ALA A 136 -9.94 -29.24 4.23
C ALA A 136 -10.99 -28.91 3.15
N TYR A 137 -12.26 -28.83 3.52
CA TYR A 137 -13.33 -28.37 2.64
C TYR A 137 -14.45 -27.65 3.42
N SER A 138 -15.21 -26.79 2.74
CA SER A 138 -16.37 -26.11 3.35
C SER A 138 -17.66 -26.81 2.98
N ALA A 139 -18.43 -27.28 3.97
CA ALA A 139 -19.72 -27.94 3.77
C ALA A 139 -20.63 -27.82 5.00
N ASN A 140 -21.90 -28.19 4.85
CA ASN A 140 -22.80 -28.33 5.99
C ASN A 140 -22.59 -29.70 6.67
N PRO A 141 -22.07 -29.78 7.91
CA PRO A 141 -21.79 -31.05 8.57
C PRO A 141 -23.04 -31.87 8.88
N LYS A 142 -24.24 -31.26 8.88
CA LYS A 142 -25.51 -31.93 9.13
C LYS A 142 -26.14 -32.52 7.86
N SER A 143 -25.63 -32.18 6.69
CA SER A 143 -26.14 -32.67 5.40
C SER A 143 -25.22 -33.75 4.83
N LYS A 144 -25.79 -34.80 4.23
CA LYS A 144 -25.02 -35.73 3.41
C LYS A 144 -24.59 -35.03 2.12
N LEU A 145 -23.29 -35.03 1.81
CA LEU A 145 -22.80 -34.49 0.55
C LEU A 145 -23.19 -35.44 -0.60
N SER A 146 -24.04 -34.96 -1.51
CA SER A 146 -24.39 -35.64 -2.77
C SER A 146 -23.50 -35.19 -3.94
N THR A 147 -22.86 -34.02 -3.80
CA THR A 147 -21.98 -33.40 -4.78
C THR A 147 -20.68 -32.97 -4.09
N PRO A 148 -19.55 -32.86 -4.82
CA PRO A 148 -18.34 -32.29 -4.26
C PRO A 148 -18.59 -30.86 -3.76
N PRO A 149 -17.97 -30.45 -2.63
CA PRO A 149 -18.12 -29.11 -2.09
C PRO A 149 -17.44 -28.08 -2.99
N THR A 150 -17.98 -26.86 -3.04
CA THR A 150 -17.50 -25.80 -3.95
C THR A 150 -16.18 -25.16 -3.52
N LEU A 151 -15.79 -25.32 -2.24
CA LEU A 151 -14.56 -24.78 -1.67
C LEU A 151 -13.76 -25.91 -1.01
N THR A 152 -12.57 -26.18 -1.53
CA THR A 152 -11.68 -27.29 -1.14
C THR A 152 -10.22 -26.86 -1.07
N GLY A 153 -9.47 -27.52 -0.20
CA GLY A 153 -8.04 -27.38 0.01
C GLY A 153 -7.61 -25.97 0.41
N THR A 154 -6.37 -25.61 0.06
CA THR A 154 -5.76 -24.30 0.34
C THR A 154 -6.49 -23.13 -0.31
N GLY A 155 -7.43 -23.38 -1.23
CA GLY A 155 -8.36 -22.36 -1.75
C GLY A 155 -9.26 -21.76 -0.66
N VAL A 156 -9.57 -22.53 0.39
CA VAL A 156 -10.31 -22.07 1.56
C VAL A 156 -9.44 -21.11 2.38
N SER A 157 -9.88 -19.87 2.55
CA SER A 157 -9.31 -18.91 3.48
C SER A 157 -10.07 -18.92 4.81
N LEU A 158 -9.34 -18.85 5.92
CA LEU A 158 -9.89 -18.76 7.28
C LEU A 158 -9.83 -17.32 7.81
N VAL A 159 -8.75 -16.61 7.49
CA VAL A 159 -8.55 -15.19 7.83
C VAL A 159 -8.03 -14.45 6.61
N SER A 160 -8.60 -13.27 6.34
CA SER A 160 -8.14 -12.37 5.28
C SER A 160 -8.20 -10.92 5.73
N VAL A 161 -7.33 -10.12 5.13
CA VAL A 161 -7.27 -8.67 5.31
C VAL A 161 -7.54 -8.00 3.97
N VAL A 162 -8.30 -6.91 3.99
CA VAL A 162 -8.55 -6.08 2.80
C VAL A 162 -7.87 -4.73 3.03
N GLN A 163 -6.89 -4.42 2.20
CA GLN A 163 -6.32 -3.08 2.12
C GLN A 163 -7.23 -2.23 1.21
N VAL A 164 -7.43 -0.96 1.55
CA VAL A 164 -8.25 -0.05 0.74
C VAL A 164 -7.41 1.17 0.37
N TYR A 165 -7.41 1.54 -0.91
CA TYR A 165 -6.84 2.82 -1.34
C TYR A 165 -7.68 3.97 -0.81
N GLN A 166 -7.09 4.80 0.07
CA GLN A 166 -7.74 6.00 0.60
C GLN A 166 -6.96 7.26 0.21
N SER A 167 -7.68 8.31 -0.16
CA SER A 167 -7.10 9.61 -0.52
C SER A 167 -6.57 10.36 0.70
N SER A 168 -5.53 11.18 0.50
CA SER A 168 -4.59 11.72 1.50
C SER A 168 -5.13 12.73 2.53
N GLN A 169 -6.45 12.76 2.76
CA GLN A 169 -7.08 13.64 3.77
C GLN A 169 -7.43 12.92 5.09
N PHE A 170 -7.29 11.59 5.14
CA PHE A 170 -7.51 10.77 6.32
C PHE A 170 -6.48 9.63 6.38
N PRO A 171 -6.02 9.20 7.57
CA PRO A 171 -5.12 8.05 7.68
C PRO A 171 -5.79 6.79 7.14
N PRO A 172 -5.03 5.86 6.51
CA PRO A 172 -5.58 4.63 5.97
C PRO A 172 -6.14 3.75 7.08
N LYS A 173 -7.47 3.59 7.12
CA LYS A 173 -8.14 2.76 8.12
C LYS A 173 -8.20 1.30 7.64
N LEU A 174 -7.36 0.46 8.24
CA LEU A 174 -7.40 -1.00 8.08
C LEU A 174 -8.71 -1.55 8.64
N ALA A 175 -9.59 -2.04 7.77
CA ALA A 175 -10.87 -2.64 8.12
C ALA A 175 -10.74 -4.16 8.26
N ASN A 176 -10.52 -4.65 9.48
CA ASN A 176 -10.45 -6.09 9.74
C ASN A 176 -11.86 -6.71 9.82
N ALA A 177 -12.21 -7.54 8.85
CA ALA A 177 -13.39 -8.40 8.87
C ALA A 177 -13.01 -9.83 9.32
N CYS A 178 -12.78 -10.03 10.62
CA CYS A 178 -12.60 -11.37 11.19
C CYS A 178 -13.95 -12.10 11.30
N LEU A 179 -14.37 -12.77 10.22
CA LEU A 179 -15.59 -13.59 10.17
C LEU A 179 -15.32 -15.04 10.61
N GLY A 180 -15.17 -15.27 11.93
CA GLY A 180 -15.01 -16.61 12.52
C GLY A 180 -15.72 -16.75 13.87
N LYS A 181 -16.40 -17.87 14.13
CA LYS A 181 -17.12 -18.11 15.40
C LYS A 181 -16.30 -18.95 16.36
N LYS A 182 -16.06 -18.39 17.55
CA LYS A 182 -15.38 -19.02 18.70
C LYS A 182 -13.90 -19.33 18.45
N GLN A 183 -13.08 -18.57 19.17
CA GLN A 183 -11.79 -19.03 19.68
C GLN A 183 -10.75 -19.40 18.62
N CYS A 184 -10.51 -18.49 17.66
CA CYS A 184 -9.14 -18.24 17.24
C CYS A 184 -8.30 -17.88 18.49
N SER A 185 -6.98 -18.10 18.46
CA SER A 185 -6.10 -17.52 19.48
C SER A 185 -6.01 -16.00 19.27
N TYR A 186 -6.84 -15.23 19.99
CA TYR A 186 -6.94 -13.77 19.89
C TYR A 186 -5.75 -13.04 20.55
N SER A 187 -4.50 -13.43 20.25
CA SER A 187 -3.33 -12.64 20.68
C SER A 187 -3.24 -11.34 19.89
N ASP A 188 -3.43 -11.41 18.56
CA ASP A 188 -3.11 -10.31 17.64
C ASP A 188 -4.15 -10.17 16.52
N ILE A 189 -5.19 -9.35 16.77
CA ILE A 189 -5.99 -8.73 15.71
C ILE A 189 -5.44 -7.32 15.46
N TRP A 190 -4.96 -7.12 14.23
CA TRP A 190 -4.23 -5.95 13.78
C TRP A 190 -5.14 -4.81 13.37
N LEU A 191 -5.89 -4.23 14.31
CA LEU A 191 -6.64 -2.97 14.12
C LEU A 191 -5.71 -1.75 14.26
N THR A 192 -4.53 -1.87 13.65
CA THR A 192 -3.41 -0.96 13.82
C THR A 192 -3.27 -0.09 12.58
N GLU A 193 -3.30 1.22 12.78
CA GLU A 193 -2.98 2.26 11.80
C GLU A 193 -1.46 2.28 11.48
N HIS A 194 -0.81 1.11 11.36
CA HIS A 194 0.66 0.97 11.31
C HIS A 194 1.22 0.96 9.88
N VAL A 195 0.37 1.07 8.86
CA VAL A 195 0.80 1.49 7.51
C VAL A 195 0.48 2.99 7.36
N GLN A 196 0.97 3.79 8.31
CA GLN A 196 0.94 5.25 8.17
C GLN A 196 1.98 5.67 7.15
N GLN A 197 1.53 6.51 6.21
CA GLN A 197 2.29 6.94 5.05
C GLN A 197 3.67 7.44 5.48
N PRO A 198 4.74 7.11 4.73
CA PRO A 198 6.04 7.68 5.05
C PRO A 198 5.95 9.20 5.01
N ALA A 199 6.59 9.86 5.97
CA ALA A 199 6.68 11.32 6.00
C ALA A 199 7.65 11.77 4.90
N VAL A 200 7.15 11.88 3.67
CA VAL A 200 7.97 12.07 2.46
C VAL A 200 8.41 13.53 2.31
N ASN A 201 9.61 13.84 2.78
CA ASN A 201 10.32 15.06 2.39
C ASN A 201 11.04 14.79 1.06
N VAL A 202 10.49 15.29 -0.05
CA VAL A 202 11.07 15.17 -1.39
C VAL A 202 11.92 16.40 -1.67
N GLN A 203 13.12 16.22 -2.20
CA GLN A 203 13.93 17.30 -2.76
C GLN A 203 14.42 16.93 -4.16
N HIS A 204 14.45 17.91 -5.07
CA HIS A 204 15.00 17.73 -6.40
C HIS A 204 15.73 18.97 -6.91
N HIS A 205 16.95 18.80 -7.41
CA HIS A 205 17.74 19.88 -7.99
C HIS A 205 18.55 19.39 -9.19
N LYS A 206 19.26 20.30 -9.85
CA LYS A 206 20.28 19.91 -10.84
C LYS A 206 21.54 19.46 -10.14
N VAL A 207 22.30 18.58 -10.79
CA VAL A 207 23.63 18.18 -10.29
C VAL A 207 24.51 19.42 -10.12
N GLY A 208 24.96 19.66 -8.88
CA GLY A 208 25.80 20.80 -8.50
C GLY A 208 25.06 22.09 -8.10
N GLU A 209 23.74 22.16 -8.27
CA GLU A 209 22.89 23.22 -7.72
C GLU A 209 22.31 22.77 -6.36
N LYS A 210 21.77 23.69 -5.56
CA LYS A 210 21.06 23.38 -4.29
C LYS A 210 19.60 23.82 -4.28
N ASP A 211 19.25 24.77 -5.14
CA ASP A 211 17.90 25.31 -5.21
C ASP A 211 17.05 24.47 -6.16
N GLU A 212 15.79 24.24 -5.81
CA GLU A 212 14.88 23.50 -6.66
C GLU A 212 14.43 24.34 -7.86
N PRO A 213 14.76 23.96 -9.10
CA PRO A 213 14.39 24.76 -10.24
C PRO A 213 12.92 24.46 -10.62
N SER A 214 12.16 25.49 -10.99
CA SER A 214 10.78 25.33 -11.47
C SER A 214 10.65 24.54 -12.78
N MET A 215 11.80 24.35 -13.46
CA MET A 215 12.10 23.64 -14.72
C MET A 215 13.64 23.67 -14.83
N TYR A 216 14.44 22.66 -15.20
CA TYR A 216 14.29 21.42 -15.97
C TYR A 216 14.10 21.58 -17.49
N ARG A 217 15.16 21.19 -18.20
CA ARG A 217 15.30 21.04 -19.65
C ARG A 217 15.51 19.56 -20.00
N ILE A 218 15.24 19.21 -21.25
CA ILE A 218 15.70 17.92 -21.82
C ILE A 218 17.22 17.74 -21.63
N LYS A 219 17.66 16.53 -21.30
CA LYS A 219 19.07 16.15 -21.06
C LYS A 219 19.79 16.84 -19.89
N ASP A 220 19.12 17.67 -19.08
CA ASP A 220 19.64 18.11 -17.78
C ASP A 220 19.96 16.87 -16.90
N ASP A 221 21.00 16.96 -16.07
CA ASP A 221 21.27 15.98 -15.03
C ASP A 221 20.56 16.39 -13.74
N LEU A 222 19.70 15.50 -13.24
CA LEU A 222 18.79 15.70 -12.12
C LEU A 222 19.22 14.83 -10.95
N ASP A 223 19.40 15.46 -9.79
CA ASP A 223 19.51 14.79 -8.50
C ASP A 223 18.15 14.79 -7.82
N TYR A 224 17.72 13.61 -7.37
CA TYR A 224 16.48 13.41 -6.63
C TYR A 224 16.81 12.75 -5.30
N SER A 225 16.29 13.30 -4.21
CA SER A 225 16.37 12.71 -2.88
C SER A 225 15.01 12.71 -2.19
N VAL A 226 14.84 11.74 -1.28
CA VAL A 226 13.60 11.54 -0.56
C VAL A 226 13.88 10.94 0.81
N GLU A 227 13.37 11.59 1.85
CA GLU A 227 13.38 11.04 3.22
C GLU A 227 12.14 10.16 3.42
N VAL A 228 12.33 8.98 3.99
CA VAL A 228 11.30 7.97 4.22
C VAL A 228 11.39 7.50 5.67
N TYR A 229 10.30 7.66 6.41
CA TYR A 229 10.18 7.30 7.82
C TYR A 229 9.00 6.37 8.04
N GLU A 230 9.14 5.40 8.94
CA GLU A 230 8.09 4.47 9.38
C GLU A 230 7.68 4.79 10.83
N TRP A 231 6.42 4.55 11.18
CA TRP A 231 5.92 4.77 12.54
C TRP A 231 5.96 3.48 13.37
N SER A 232 6.87 3.40 14.34
CA SER A 232 7.07 2.22 15.20
C SER A 232 6.01 2.02 16.29
N GLY A 233 4.90 2.75 16.22
CA GLY A 233 3.87 2.82 17.28
C GLY A 233 4.16 3.84 18.38
N LYS A 234 5.41 4.34 18.49
CA LYS A 234 5.83 5.34 19.50
C LYS A 234 6.56 6.54 18.90
N SER A 235 7.36 6.32 17.86
CA SER A 235 8.22 7.31 17.22
C SER A 235 8.26 7.10 15.72
N TRP A 236 8.60 8.16 14.98
CA TRP A 236 9.02 8.05 13.59
C TRP A 236 10.48 7.59 13.55
N GLU A 237 10.74 6.49 12.86
CA GLU A 237 12.05 5.86 12.70
C GLU A 237 12.40 5.81 11.21
N PRO A 238 13.70 5.87 10.84
CA PRO A 238 14.09 5.87 9.43
C PRO A 238 13.76 4.53 8.77
N TYR A 239 13.09 4.57 7.62
CA TYR A 239 12.77 3.38 6.85
C TYR A 239 14.02 2.90 6.09
N VAL A 240 14.39 1.62 6.25
CA VAL A 240 15.59 1.02 5.64
C VAL A 240 15.18 -0.20 4.79
N ALA A 241 15.32 -0.07 3.47
CA ALA A 241 15.05 -1.10 2.48
C ALA A 241 16.00 -0.98 1.28
N ASP A 242 16.33 -2.11 0.65
CA ASP A 242 17.31 -2.16 -0.46
C ASP A 242 16.67 -2.06 -1.86
N ASP A 243 15.34 -2.14 -1.95
CA ASP A 243 14.58 -2.31 -3.20
C ASP A 243 13.78 -1.06 -3.63
N LEU A 244 13.95 0.07 -2.94
CA LEU A 244 13.21 1.31 -3.22
C LEU A 244 13.59 1.88 -4.60
N GLN A 245 12.61 2.05 -5.48
CA GLN A 245 12.80 2.49 -6.87
C GLN A 245 12.08 3.80 -7.19
N ILE A 246 12.73 4.65 -7.99
CA ILE A 246 12.11 5.83 -8.60
C ILE A 246 11.58 5.50 -10.00
N GLN A 247 10.43 6.09 -10.36
CA GLN A 247 9.86 6.07 -11.71
C GLN A 247 9.69 7.49 -12.25
N PHE A 248 10.46 7.87 -13.26
CA PHE A 248 10.25 9.11 -14.00
C PHE A 248 9.41 8.83 -15.25
N TYR A 249 8.13 9.24 -15.22
CA TYR A 249 7.13 8.84 -16.20
C TYR A 249 6.19 9.99 -16.61
N MET A 250 5.53 9.83 -17.76
CA MET A 250 4.52 10.77 -18.30
C MET A 250 3.24 10.04 -18.72
N MET A 251 3.37 9.10 -19.65
CA MET A 251 2.33 8.12 -20.01
C MET A 251 2.83 6.68 -19.79
N SER A 252 4.15 6.50 -19.85
CA SER A 252 4.89 5.28 -19.51
C SER A 252 6.19 5.68 -18.79
N PRO A 253 6.82 4.79 -18.01
CA PRO A 253 8.11 5.06 -17.38
C PRO A 253 9.23 5.18 -18.41
N TYR A 254 9.92 6.32 -18.38
CA TYR A 254 11.13 6.59 -19.17
C TYR A 254 12.40 6.24 -18.40
N VAL A 255 12.39 6.42 -17.08
CA VAL A 255 13.46 6.00 -16.18
C VAL A 255 12.85 5.20 -15.04
N LEU A 256 13.33 3.98 -14.84
CA LEU A 256 13.13 3.16 -13.65
C LEU A 256 14.51 2.90 -13.06
N LYS A 257 14.75 3.29 -11.80
CA LYS A 257 16.07 3.17 -11.18
C LYS A 257 15.95 2.90 -9.68
N THR A 258 16.72 1.96 -9.15
CA THR A 258 16.86 1.74 -7.71
C THR A 258 17.60 2.90 -7.06
N MET A 259 17.14 3.33 -5.90
CA MET A 259 17.71 4.40 -5.11
C MET A 259 18.90 3.89 -4.29
N SER A 260 19.90 4.74 -4.04
CA SER A 260 20.90 4.51 -3.01
C SER A 260 20.38 5.03 -1.67
N THR A 261 20.76 4.38 -0.56
CA THR A 261 20.35 4.79 0.80
C THR A 261 21.56 5.17 1.65
N ASP A 262 21.37 6.07 2.61
CA ASP A 262 22.35 6.39 3.65
C ASP A 262 22.12 5.63 4.98
N GLN A 263 21.14 4.71 5.00
CA GLN A 263 20.66 3.96 6.18
C GLN A 263 20.08 4.81 7.31
N LYS A 264 19.84 6.12 7.09
CA LYS A 264 19.20 7.06 8.03
C LYS A 264 17.87 7.59 7.50
N GLY A 265 17.31 6.89 6.50
CA GLY A 265 16.03 7.20 5.87
C GLY A 265 16.14 8.10 4.64
N LEU A 266 17.34 8.58 4.26
CA LEU A 266 17.53 9.35 3.03
C LEU A 266 17.86 8.42 1.87
N TYR A 267 16.99 8.43 0.87
CA TYR A 267 17.18 7.76 -0.41
C TYR A 267 17.52 8.79 -1.47
N TYR A 268 18.51 8.53 -2.31
CA TYR A 268 18.96 9.45 -3.35
C TYR A 268 19.32 8.73 -4.65
N THR A 269 19.19 9.42 -5.77
CA THR A 269 19.68 8.96 -7.07
C THR A 269 19.86 10.12 -8.04
N SER A 270 20.81 9.98 -8.96
CA SER A 270 21.05 10.92 -10.05
C SER A 270 20.68 10.28 -11.38
N PHE A 271 19.96 10.98 -12.26
CA PHE A 271 19.68 10.52 -13.62
C PHE A 271 19.52 11.69 -14.60
N LYS A 272 19.72 11.38 -15.90
CA LYS A 272 19.56 12.36 -16.97
C LYS A 272 18.10 12.43 -17.43
N VAL A 273 17.56 13.64 -17.55
CA VAL A 273 16.19 13.88 -18.05
C VAL A 273 16.09 13.41 -19.52
N PRO A 274 15.06 12.64 -19.91
CA PRO A 274 14.92 12.11 -21.27
C PRO A 274 14.79 13.22 -22.33
N ASP A 275 15.03 12.87 -23.60
CA ASP A 275 14.95 13.77 -24.75
C ASP A 275 13.49 14.00 -25.23
N VAL A 276 12.57 14.14 -24.29
CA VAL A 276 11.13 14.33 -24.51
C VAL A 276 10.64 15.43 -23.58
N TYR A 277 10.02 16.47 -24.15
CA TYR A 277 9.47 17.58 -23.38
C TYR A 277 8.03 17.31 -22.94
N GLY A 278 7.60 17.93 -21.83
CA GLY A 278 6.25 17.80 -21.28
C GLY A 278 6.23 17.78 -19.75
N VAL A 279 5.11 17.37 -19.17
CA VAL A 279 4.95 17.29 -17.70
C VAL A 279 5.14 15.84 -17.26
N PHE A 280 6.10 15.60 -16.38
CA PHE A 280 6.35 14.27 -15.81
C PHE A 280 5.71 14.16 -14.42
N GLN A 281 5.35 12.94 -14.00
CA GLN A 281 4.67 12.66 -12.73
C GLN A 281 5.59 12.70 -11.49
N PHE A 282 6.20 13.88 -11.32
CA PHE A 282 6.61 14.48 -10.05
C PHE A 282 6.07 15.92 -9.93
N LYS A 283 5.09 16.30 -10.77
CA LYS A 283 4.72 17.70 -11.07
C LYS A 283 5.88 18.57 -11.56
N ILE A 284 6.96 17.94 -12.07
CA ILE A 284 8.11 18.62 -12.66
C ILE A 284 7.82 18.89 -14.15
N PRO A 285 7.70 20.17 -14.58
CA PRO A 285 7.56 20.49 -15.99
C PRO A 285 8.95 20.50 -16.66
N VAL A 286 9.12 19.71 -17.72
CA VAL A 286 10.33 19.65 -18.53
C VAL A 286 10.12 20.41 -19.83
N ARG A 287 10.97 21.40 -20.12
CA ARG A 287 10.88 22.20 -21.35
C ARG A 287 11.97 21.86 -22.39
N PRO A 288 11.75 22.15 -23.69
CA PRO A 288 12.83 22.13 -24.67
C PRO A 288 13.84 23.28 -24.45
N PHE A 289 14.96 23.22 -25.17
CA PHE A 289 15.95 24.30 -25.22
C PHE A 289 15.33 25.59 -25.79
N ARG A 290 15.65 26.73 -25.18
CA ARG A 290 15.34 28.07 -25.74
C ARG A 290 16.27 28.39 -26.90
N HIS A 291 15.87 29.31 -27.76
CA HIS A 291 16.66 29.76 -28.92
C HIS A 291 18.07 30.29 -28.59
N ASN A 292 18.33 30.67 -27.32
CA ASN A 292 19.64 31.13 -26.83
C ASN A 292 20.46 30.02 -26.13
N GLU A 293 19.92 28.80 -26.00
CA GLU A 293 20.56 27.67 -25.33
C GLU A 293 21.11 26.62 -26.30
N TYR A 294 20.82 26.75 -27.61
CA TYR A 294 21.46 25.93 -28.65
C TYR A 294 22.94 26.31 -28.81
N GLU A 295 23.76 25.30 -29.12
CA GLU A 295 25.17 25.47 -29.46
C GLU A 295 25.35 26.47 -30.61
N ARG A 296 26.34 27.35 -30.49
CA ARG A 296 26.67 28.37 -31.49
C ARG A 296 28.09 28.17 -31.97
N PHE A 297 28.36 28.58 -33.21
CA PHE A 297 29.66 28.44 -33.85
C PHE A 297 30.11 26.98 -34.01
N ILE A 298 29.20 26.09 -34.38
CA ILE A 298 29.51 24.69 -34.65
C ILE A 298 30.57 24.58 -35.77
N PRO A 299 31.68 23.83 -35.59
CA PRO A 299 32.76 23.75 -36.58
C PRO A 299 32.30 23.28 -37.96
N ALA A 300 31.30 22.38 -38.00
CA ALA A 300 30.70 21.87 -39.24
C ALA A 300 30.02 22.97 -40.09
N ALA A 301 29.63 24.10 -39.50
CA ALA A 301 28.98 25.21 -40.22
C ALA A 301 29.93 26.34 -40.63
N TYR A 302 31.24 26.22 -40.36
CA TYR A 302 32.24 27.23 -40.74
C TYR A 302 32.20 27.62 -42.23
N PRO A 303 31.93 26.72 -43.21
CA PRO A 303 31.75 27.11 -44.60
C PRO A 303 30.61 28.11 -44.83
N TYR A 304 29.49 27.98 -44.11
CA TYR A 304 28.33 28.87 -44.25
C TYR A 304 28.54 30.22 -43.56
N TYR A 305 29.25 30.24 -42.42
CA TYR A 305 29.69 31.49 -41.80
C TYR A 305 30.65 32.25 -42.72
N GLY A 306 31.62 31.54 -43.29
CA GLY A 306 32.57 32.07 -44.27
C GLY A 306 31.90 32.61 -45.54
N SER A 307 30.94 31.88 -46.13
CA SER A 307 30.24 32.35 -47.33
C SER A 307 29.42 33.61 -47.08
N SER A 308 28.81 33.75 -45.89
CA SER A 308 28.03 34.93 -45.51
C SER A 308 28.89 36.19 -45.42
N PHE A 309 30.05 36.10 -44.74
CA PHE A 309 31.01 37.20 -44.69
C PHE A 309 31.66 37.48 -46.06
N SER A 310 31.91 36.45 -46.87
CA SER A 310 32.43 36.59 -48.23
C SER A 310 31.45 37.35 -49.14
N MET A 311 30.15 37.05 -49.06
CA MET A 311 29.13 37.81 -49.81
C MET A 311 29.03 39.27 -49.36
N MET A 312 29.09 39.55 -48.05
CA MET A 312 29.12 40.93 -47.55
C MET A 312 30.35 41.70 -48.06
N ALA A 313 31.54 41.11 -48.01
CA ALA A 313 32.77 41.71 -48.52
C ALA A 313 32.72 41.92 -50.04
N GLY A 314 32.24 40.92 -50.79
CA GLY A 314 32.07 40.98 -52.24
C GLY A 314 31.09 42.08 -52.66
N PHE A 315 29.95 42.22 -51.98
CA PHE A 315 28.99 43.30 -52.22
C PHE A 315 29.57 44.69 -51.92
N PHE A 316 30.36 44.83 -50.85
CA PHE A 316 31.02 46.09 -50.50
C PHE A 316 32.08 46.49 -51.55
N VAL A 317 32.90 45.54 -52.02
CA VAL A 317 33.86 45.79 -53.11
C VAL A 317 33.13 46.10 -54.43
N PHE A 318 32.07 45.35 -54.75
CA PHE A 318 31.26 45.58 -55.95
C PHE A 318 30.64 46.98 -55.97
N THR A 319 30.00 47.40 -54.86
CA THR A 319 29.39 48.73 -54.76
C THR A 319 30.42 49.86 -54.84
N MET A 320 31.61 49.70 -54.23
CA MET A 320 32.71 50.65 -54.41
C MET A 320 33.18 50.73 -55.86
N VAL A 321 33.46 49.58 -56.52
CA VAL A 321 33.91 49.58 -57.91
C VAL A 321 32.84 50.20 -58.82
N TYR A 322 31.58 49.77 -58.70
CA TYR A 322 30.47 50.23 -59.53
C TYR A 322 30.19 51.74 -59.42
N LEU A 323 30.36 52.33 -58.22
CA LEU A 323 30.17 53.77 -58.01
C LEU A 323 31.33 54.64 -58.51
N TYR A 324 32.55 54.10 -58.58
CA TYR A 324 33.76 54.86 -58.96
C TYR A 324 34.31 54.53 -60.35
N THR A 325 33.76 53.55 -61.06
CA THR A 325 33.97 53.37 -62.51
C THR A 325 33.24 54.45 -63.30
N LYS A 326 33.94 55.07 -64.26
CA LYS A 326 33.40 56.05 -65.21
C LYS A 326 32.74 55.41 -66.42
#